data_AF-A0A936S8B8-F1
#
_entry.id   AF-A0A936S8B8-F1
#
_cell.length_a   1.000
_cell.length_b   1.000
_cell.length_c   1.000
_cell.angle_alpha   90.00
_cell.angle_beta   90.00
_cell.angle_gamma   90.00
#
_symmetry.space_group_name_H-M   'P 1'
#
loop_
_entity.id
_entity.type
_entity.pdbx_description
1 polymer ?
#
loop_
_entity_poly.entity_id
_entity_poly.type
_entity_poly.pdbx_seq_one_letter_code
_entity_poly.pdbx_strand_id
1 'polypeptide(L)'
;MRTNIEIDDTLMDQAMKAGPYKTKKDAVEAGLKLLARQAAYREILKWKGKLKWEGDESVDWTQPEAEAPARSRAQVMAAPAAAPRATVLTAAEPAPRTRRARR
;
A
#
# COMPACT_ATOMS: atom_id res chain seq x y z
N MET A 1 3.09 31.05 -12.95
CA MET A 1 2.79 32.49 -13.09
C MET A 1 3.94 33.16 -13.81
N ARG A 2 3.69 34.16 -14.67
CA ARG A 2 4.76 34.93 -15.33
C ARG A 2 5.11 36.13 -14.45
N THR A 3 6.37 36.22 -14.07
CA THR A 3 6.88 37.28 -13.19
C THR A 3 8.21 37.77 -13.76
N ASN A 4 8.44 39.08 -13.72
CA ASN A 4 9.75 39.65 -14.04
C ASN A 4 10.54 39.79 -12.75
N ILE A 5 11.74 39.21 -12.72
CA ILE A 5 12.66 39.21 -11.59
C ILE A 5 14.07 39.45 -12.12
N GLU A 6 14.86 40.22 -11.39
CA GLU A 6 16.29 40.41 -11.67
C GLU A 6 17.08 39.26 -11.02
N ILE A 7 17.95 38.61 -11.80
CA ILE A 7 18.77 37.48 -11.38
C ILE A 7 20.20 37.74 -11.86
N ASP A 8 21.19 37.38 -11.04
CA ASP A 8 22.59 37.43 -11.41
C ASP A 8 22.89 36.47 -12.59
N ASP A 9 23.55 36.99 -13.63
CA ASP A 9 23.85 36.22 -14.84
C ASP A 9 24.86 35.09 -14.59
N THR A 10 25.82 35.29 -13.69
CA THR A 10 26.81 34.26 -13.34
C THR A 10 26.15 33.09 -12.64
N LEU A 11 25.17 33.37 -11.78
CA LEU A 11 24.36 32.35 -11.10
C LEU A 11 23.51 31.56 -12.10
N MET A 12 22.88 32.24 -13.06
CA MET A 12 22.09 31.58 -14.10
C MET A 12 22.98 30.69 -14.98
N ASP A 13 24.17 31.14 -15.35
CA ASP A 13 25.13 30.35 -16.14
C ASP A 13 25.60 29.10 -15.39
N GLN A 14 25.86 29.21 -14.10
CA GLN A 14 26.18 28.05 -13.26
C GLN A 14 25.02 27.05 -13.22
N ALA A 15 23.78 27.53 -13.06
CA ALA A 15 22.61 26.67 -13.05
C ALA A 15 22.42 25.94 -14.39
N MET A 16 22.56 26.65 -15.51
CA MET A 16 22.47 26.08 -16.86
C MET A 16 23.59 25.07 -17.15
N LYS A 17 24.79 25.25 -16.59
CA LYS A 17 25.90 24.28 -16.71
C LYS A 17 25.73 23.06 -15.80
N ALA A 18 25.10 23.23 -14.63
CA ALA A 18 24.95 22.17 -13.63
C ALA A 18 23.90 21.12 -14.00
N GLY A 19 22.96 21.42 -14.89
CA GLY A 19 21.87 20.51 -15.25
C GLY A 19 21.47 20.57 -16.72
N PRO A 20 20.63 19.62 -17.18
CA PRO A 20 20.16 19.56 -18.55
C PRO A 20 18.99 20.53 -18.80
N TYR A 21 19.20 21.83 -18.58
CA TYR A 21 18.15 22.84 -18.78
C TYR A 21 18.22 23.44 -20.19
N LYS A 22 17.06 23.53 -20.86
CA LYS A 22 16.97 24.13 -22.20
C LYS A 22 16.65 25.62 -22.15
N THR A 23 15.96 26.07 -21.11
CA THR A 23 15.52 27.46 -20.95
C THR A 23 15.85 27.99 -19.56
N LYS A 24 16.06 29.30 -19.44
CA LYS A 24 16.27 29.98 -18.14
C LYS A 24 15.10 29.73 -17.18
N LYS A 25 13.87 29.64 -17.70
CA LYS A 25 12.68 29.33 -16.88
C LYS A 25 12.76 27.93 -16.26
N ASP A 26 13.18 26.92 -17.03
CA ASP A 26 13.25 25.55 -16.53
C ASP A 26 14.28 25.41 -15.40
N ALA A 27 15.42 26.11 -15.53
CA ALA A 27 16.43 26.15 -14.47
C ALA A 27 15.87 26.76 -13.17
N VAL A 28 15.14 27.88 -13.28
CA VAL A 28 14.49 28.54 -12.13
C VAL A 28 13.43 27.65 -11.50
N GLU A 29 12.59 27.00 -12.31
CA GLU A 29 11.54 26.10 -11.82
C GLU A 29 12.12 24.88 -11.12
N ALA A 30 13.19 24.30 -11.65
CA ALA A 30 13.91 23.21 -11.01
C ALA A 30 14.53 23.62 -9.67
N GLY A 31 15.12 24.83 -9.59
CA GLY A 31 15.65 25.39 -8.35
C GLY A 31 14.58 25.59 -7.28
N LEU A 32 13.42 26.17 -7.65
CA LEU A 32 12.29 26.34 -6.73
C LEU A 32 11.74 25.00 -6.24
N LYS A 33 11.64 24.00 -7.12
CA LYS A 33 11.22 22.65 -6.76
C LYS A 33 12.18 21.99 -5.77
N LEU A 34 13.49 22.23 -5.92
CA LEU A 34 14.49 21.74 -4.97
C LEU A 34 14.31 22.38 -3.58
N LEU A 35 14.10 23.69 -3.51
CA LEU A 35 13.85 24.39 -2.24
C LEU A 35 12.59 23.88 -1.54
N ALA A 36 11.52 23.65 -2.28
CA ALA A 36 10.29 23.06 -1.73
C ALA A 36 10.54 21.66 -1.14
N ARG A 37 11.31 20.82 -1.83
CA ARG A 37 11.71 19.49 -1.33
C ARG A 37 12.57 19.59 -0.06
N GLN A 38 13.53 20.51 -0.04
CA GLN A 38 14.37 20.73 1.15
C GLN A 38 13.54 21.18 2.35
N ALA A 39 12.55 22.05 2.16
CA ALA A 39 11.63 22.43 3.22
C ALA A 39 10.85 21.22 3.76
N ALA A 40 10.32 20.38 2.88
CA ALA A 40 9.65 19.14 3.29
C ALA A 40 10.56 18.21 4.09
N TYR A 41 11.82 18.05 3.67
CA TYR A 41 12.80 17.26 4.43
C TYR A 41 13.09 17.87 5.80
N ARG A 42 13.21 19.20 5.90
CA ARG A 42 13.40 19.87 7.19
C ARG A 42 12.24 19.60 8.15
N GLU A 43 11.00 19.58 7.65
CA GLU A 43 9.84 19.21 8.47
C GLU A 43 9.93 17.75 8.96
N ILE A 44 10.33 16.82 8.10
CA ILE A 44 10.54 15.41 8.49
C ILE A 44 11.65 15.32 9.56
N LEU A 45 12.74 16.06 9.40
CA LEU A 45 13.83 16.09 10.39
C LEU A 45 13.38 16.59 11.77
N LYS A 46 12.35 17.43 11.87
CA LYS A 46 11.80 17.86 13.18
C LYS A 46 11.15 16.73 13.97
N TRP A 47 10.77 15.66 13.30
CA TRP A 47 10.19 14.45 13.90
C TRP A 47 11.25 13.42 14.27
N LYS A 48 12.52 13.63 13.88
CA LYS A 48 13.65 12.79 14.26
C LYS A 48 13.76 12.73 15.78
N GLY A 49 13.70 11.52 16.36
CA GLY A 49 13.78 11.28 17.80
C GLY A 49 12.46 11.48 18.57
N LYS A 50 11.41 12.02 17.94
CA LYS A 50 10.06 12.10 18.54
C LYS A 50 9.20 10.89 18.20
N LEU A 51 9.46 10.27 17.04
CA LEU A 51 8.79 9.07 16.61
C LEU A 51 9.35 7.88 17.40
N LYS A 52 8.50 7.24 18.20
CA LYS A 52 8.76 5.90 18.73
C LYS A 52 8.51 4.92 17.60
N TRP A 53 9.59 4.33 17.10
CA TRP A 53 9.50 3.22 16.17
C TRP A 53 9.24 1.95 17.00
N GLU A 54 8.00 1.46 16.98
CA GLU A 54 7.67 0.14 17.48
C GLU A 54 7.90 -0.86 16.35
N GLY A 55 9.12 -1.39 16.28
CA GLY A 55 9.43 -2.55 15.45
C GLY A 55 9.20 -3.80 16.28
N ASP A 56 8.46 -4.76 15.75
CA ASP A 56 8.43 -6.10 16.31
C ASP A 56 9.78 -6.76 16.01
N GLU A 57 10.61 -6.94 17.04
CA GLU A 57 11.94 -7.58 16.94
C GLU A 57 11.87 -9.04 16.48
N SER A 58 10.68 -9.65 16.43
CA SER A 58 10.48 -11.02 15.95
C SER A 58 10.39 -11.15 14.43
N VAL A 59 10.28 -10.05 13.68
CA VAL A 59 10.14 -10.07 12.23
C VAL A 59 11.51 -9.91 11.55
N ASP A 60 12.20 -11.04 11.34
CA ASP A 60 13.42 -11.11 10.53
C ASP A 60 13.06 -11.28 9.05
N TRP A 61 13.07 -10.16 8.31
CA TRP A 61 12.80 -10.11 6.86
C TRP A 61 13.91 -10.74 6.01
N THR A 62 15.00 -11.20 6.62
CA THR A 62 16.17 -11.78 5.95
C THR A 62 16.08 -13.30 5.83
N GLN A 63 15.14 -13.93 6.53
CA GLN A 63 14.96 -15.37 6.45
C GLN A 63 13.91 -15.72 5.40
N PRO A 64 14.21 -16.63 4.45
CA PRO A 64 13.15 -17.21 3.64
C PRO A 64 12.19 -17.91 4.60
N GLU A 65 10.91 -17.54 4.54
CA GLU A 65 9.84 -18.14 5.34
C GLU A 65 10.01 -19.65 5.27
N ALA A 66 10.49 -20.24 6.38
CA ALA A 66 10.91 -21.63 6.41
C ALA A 66 9.73 -22.46 5.92
N GLU A 67 9.94 -23.20 4.83
CA GLU A 67 8.96 -24.07 4.19
C GLU A 67 8.11 -24.73 5.28
N ALA A 68 6.84 -24.31 5.38
CA ALA A 68 5.91 -24.87 6.34
C ALA A 68 5.98 -26.40 6.19
N PRO A 69 6.16 -27.17 7.29
CA PRO A 69 6.39 -28.60 7.17
C PRO A 69 5.25 -29.19 6.36
N ALA A 70 5.59 -29.89 5.27
CA ALA A 70 4.68 -30.55 4.32
C ALA A 70 3.60 -31.45 4.96
N ARG A 71 3.68 -31.66 6.28
CA ARG A 71 2.73 -32.35 7.15
C ARG A 71 1.35 -31.68 7.20
N SER A 72 1.22 -30.37 7.02
CA SER A 72 -0.12 -29.72 7.02
C SER A 72 -0.86 -29.91 5.69
N ARG A 73 -0.16 -29.90 4.55
CA ARG A 73 -0.78 -30.09 3.23
C ARG A 73 -1.27 -31.52 3.01
N ALA A 74 -0.59 -32.50 3.61
CA ALA A 74 -1.04 -33.90 3.62
C ALA A 74 -2.30 -34.13 4.48
N GLN A 75 -2.47 -33.40 5.59
CA GLN A 75 -3.67 -33.52 6.43
C GLN A 75 -4.94 -32.95 5.78
N VAL A 76 -4.82 -31.91 4.96
CA VAL A 76 -5.98 -31.36 4.23
C VAL A 76 -6.45 -32.30 3.10
N MET A 77 -5.55 -33.12 2.54
CA MET A 77 -5.90 -34.10 1.51
C MET A 77 -6.35 -35.47 2.07
N ALA A 78 -6.11 -35.74 3.36
CA ALA A 78 -6.49 -37.00 4.02
C ALA A 78 -7.77 -36.84 4.87
N ALA A 79 -8.83 -36.25 4.31
CA ALA A 79 -10.18 -36.47 4.81
C ALA A 79 -10.77 -37.70 4.09
N PRO A 80 -10.98 -38.84 4.76
CA PRO A 80 -11.65 -39.96 4.12
C PRO A 80 -13.13 -39.63 3.91
N ALA A 81 -13.57 -39.82 2.68
CA ALA A 81 -14.97 -39.91 2.31
C ALA A 81 -15.68 -40.96 3.20
N ALA A 82 -16.48 -40.50 4.15
CA ALA A 82 -17.41 -41.35 4.91
C ALA A 82 -18.85 -40.93 4.59
N ALA A 83 -19.58 -41.86 3.99
CA ALA A 83 -20.95 -41.76 3.50
C ALA A 83 -21.98 -41.26 4.54
N PRO A 84 -23.12 -40.69 4.11
CA PRO A 84 -24.11 -40.08 5.01
C PRO A 84 -24.85 -41.15 5.83
N ARG A 85 -24.77 -41.04 7.17
CA ARG A 85 -25.67 -41.79 8.07
C ARG A 85 -27.05 -41.13 8.07
N ALA A 86 -28.01 -41.84 7.48
CA ALA A 86 -29.42 -41.56 7.64
C ALA A 86 -29.81 -41.61 9.13
N THR A 87 -30.53 -40.60 9.59
CA THR A 87 -31.42 -40.70 10.76
C THR A 87 -32.74 -40.07 10.38
N VAL A 88 -33.73 -40.95 10.28
CA VAL A 88 -35.16 -40.68 10.13
C VAL A 88 -35.73 -40.39 11.52
N LEU A 89 -36.88 -39.68 11.56
CA LEU A 89 -37.81 -39.38 12.66
C LEU A 89 -37.77 -37.87 13.02
N THR A 90 -38.88 -37.12 13.04
CA THR A 90 -40.30 -37.48 13.02
C THR A 90 -41.14 -36.23 12.73
N ALA A 91 -42.38 -36.47 12.33
CA ALA A 91 -43.42 -35.57 11.82
C ALA A 91 -43.74 -34.31 12.64
N ALA A 92 -44.11 -33.24 11.92
CA ALA A 92 -45.26 -32.39 12.23
C ALA A 92 -45.67 -31.53 11.01
N GLU A 93 -46.64 -32.00 10.23
CA GLU A 93 -47.59 -31.17 9.46
C GLU A 93 -48.97 -31.30 10.17
N PRO A 94 -50.01 -30.45 9.95
CA PRO A 94 -50.37 -29.70 8.72
C PRO A 94 -50.65 -28.19 8.94
N ALA A 95 -50.38 -27.27 7.99
CA ALA A 95 -51.22 -26.78 6.87
C ALA A 95 -52.50 -25.99 7.29
N PRO A 96 -53.22 -25.22 6.43
CA PRO A 96 -52.96 -24.85 5.02
C PRO A 96 -53.38 -23.39 4.61
N ARG A 97 -53.27 -23.11 3.30
CA ARG A 97 -54.04 -22.12 2.48
C ARG A 97 -53.50 -20.68 2.40
N THR A 98 -53.46 -20.00 1.26
CA THR A 98 -53.95 -20.25 -0.12
C THR A 98 -53.21 -19.36 -1.10
N ARG A 99 -53.03 -19.90 -2.30
CA ARG A 99 -52.41 -19.31 -3.49
C ARG A 99 -53.46 -18.56 -4.33
N ARG A 100 -53.11 -17.43 -4.94
CA ARG A 100 -53.58 -16.97 -6.27
C ARG A 100 -52.69 -15.78 -6.69
N ALA A 101 -51.78 -15.97 -7.64
CA ALA A 101 -51.94 -15.82 -9.10
C ALA A 101 -51.56 -14.39 -9.54
N ARG A 102 -50.37 -14.21 -10.15
CA ARG A 102 -50.18 -13.98 -11.60
C ARG A 102 -51.12 -12.91 -12.16
N ARG A 103 -50.58 -11.77 -12.58
CA ARG A 103 -50.24 -11.47 -13.99
C ARG A 103 -49.50 -10.13 -14.06
#